data_AF-A0A1P8WLG5-F1
#
_entry.id   AF-A0A1P8WLG5-F1
#
_cell.length_a   1.000
_cell.length_b   1.000
_cell.length_c   1.000
_cell.angle_alpha   90.00
_cell.angle_beta   90.00
_cell.angle_gamma   90.00
#
_symmetry.space_group_name_H-M   'P 1'
#
loop_
_entity.id
_entity.type
_entity.pdbx_description
1 polymer ?
#
loop_
_entity_poly.entity_id
_entity_poly.type
_entity_poly.pdbx_seq_one_letter_code
_entity_poly.pdbx_strand_id
1 'polypeptide(L)'
;MASLQTDPSGNYHVKFRLGGRQYRRSLRTKLRRKAEAAASHVEENIRLISEGRMTLPTSADVPTFLLSDGKLQEQITLTPVLRVGELLKKYLRSIPRDTLEQTTINTFGVHMRHIERQIGGRTLLNLVTKSALQEYVTARSKEPGRRGYISAATIRKEIATFGSLWNWAASEGFVDFEFPRKGLLFPKQDDKPPFQTWEQITRQVRDNHLTKKEAAPVWDCLYLDTQRLRALLQFIKENSRHACLYPMTVLAAFTGARRSELCRSHTSDVDLACSP
;
A
#
# COMPACT_ATOMS: atom_id res chain seq x y z
N MET A 1 18.80 -47.26 -20.58
CA MET A 1 19.00 -46.86 -21.98
C MET A 1 17.93 -45.86 -22.37
N ALA A 2 18.35 -44.74 -22.96
CA ALA A 2 17.52 -43.70 -23.55
C ALA A 2 17.53 -43.86 -25.07
N SER A 3 16.35 -43.76 -25.70
CA SER A 3 16.18 -43.85 -27.15
C SER A 3 15.48 -42.62 -27.68
N LEU A 4 15.73 -42.31 -28.95
CA LEU A 4 15.11 -41.18 -29.65
C LEU A 4 13.93 -41.65 -30.49
N GLN A 5 12.86 -40.85 -30.48
CA GLN A 5 11.71 -41.02 -31.36
C GLN A 5 11.38 -39.68 -32.01
N THR A 6 11.10 -39.68 -33.31
CA THR A 6 10.58 -38.49 -34.00
C THR A 6 9.07 -38.44 -33.89
N ASP A 7 8.52 -37.24 -33.73
CA ASP A 7 7.08 -37.02 -33.86
C ASP A 7 6.73 -36.57 -35.30
N PRO A 8 5.42 -36.52 -35.66
CA PRO A 8 4.99 -36.04 -36.98
C PRO A 8 5.38 -34.59 -37.30
N SER A 9 5.69 -33.77 -36.27
CA SER A 9 6.15 -32.38 -36.44
C SER A 9 7.65 -32.27 -36.76
N GLY A 10 8.36 -33.41 -36.74
CA GLY A 10 9.81 -33.52 -36.97
C GLY A 10 10.67 -33.28 -35.73
N ASN A 11 10.06 -33.12 -34.55
CA ASN A 11 10.79 -32.93 -33.29
C ASN A 11 11.19 -34.27 -32.66
N TYR A 12 12.42 -34.33 -32.16
CA TYR A 12 12.91 -35.48 -31.41
C TYR A 12 12.34 -35.50 -29.99
N HIS A 13 12.00 -36.70 -29.54
CA HIS A 13 11.64 -37.04 -28.17
C HIS A 13 12.65 -38.04 -27.62
N VAL A 14 13.06 -37.84 -26.38
CA VAL A 14 13.82 -38.84 -25.62
C VAL A 14 12.86 -39.72 -24.84
N LYS A 15 13.09 -41.04 -24.88
CA LYS A 15 12.32 -42.07 -24.18
C LYS A 15 13.27 -42.95 -23.37
N PHE A 16 13.03 -43.11 -22.08
CA PHE A 16 13.89 -43.89 -21.20
C PHE A 16 13.09 -44.53 -20.05
N ARG A 17 13.73 -45.42 -19.29
CA ARG A 17 13.16 -46.04 -18.09
C ARG A 17 14.03 -45.75 -16.87
N LEU A 18 13.40 -45.45 -15.74
CA LEU A 18 14.04 -45.28 -14.44
C LEU A 18 13.08 -45.75 -13.34
N GLY A 19 13.56 -46.58 -12.40
CA GLY A 19 12.75 -47.10 -11.29
C GLY A 19 11.48 -47.84 -11.73
N GLY A 20 11.56 -48.63 -12.81
CA GLY A 20 10.42 -49.37 -13.37
C GLY A 20 9.42 -48.54 -14.19
N ARG A 21 9.48 -47.20 -14.13
CA ARG A 21 8.60 -46.30 -14.88
C ARG A 21 9.23 -45.86 -16.21
N GLN A 22 8.41 -45.75 -17.24
CA GLN A 22 8.83 -45.23 -18.55
C GLN A 22 8.51 -43.74 -18.67
N TYR A 23 9.46 -42.97 -19.19
CA TYR A 23 9.36 -41.54 -19.41
C TYR A 23 9.52 -41.21 -20.89
N ARG A 24 8.85 -40.15 -21.34
CA ARG A 24 8.97 -39.59 -22.68
C ARG A 24 8.94 -38.06 -22.59
N ARG A 25 9.88 -37.37 -23.22
CA ARG A 25 9.95 -35.90 -23.23
C ARG A 25 10.38 -35.37 -24.59
N SER A 26 9.72 -34.32 -25.05
CA SER A 26 10.13 -33.60 -26.26
C SER A 26 11.43 -32.83 -26.01
N LEU A 27 12.39 -32.95 -26.92
CA LEU A 27 13.64 -32.18 -26.92
C LEU A 27 13.50 -30.85 -27.67
N ARG A 28 12.33 -30.59 -28.27
CA ARG A 28 12.02 -29.36 -29.05
C ARG A 28 13.09 -29.01 -30.09
N THR A 29 13.71 -30.02 -30.68
CA THR A 29 14.74 -29.87 -31.70
C THR A 29 14.46 -30.83 -32.85
N LYS A 30 14.70 -30.35 -34.07
CA LYS A 30 14.71 -31.16 -35.30
C LYS A 30 16.12 -31.61 -35.69
N LEU A 31 17.14 -31.17 -34.95
CA LEU A 31 18.55 -31.49 -35.21
C LEU A 31 18.94 -32.79 -34.53
N ARG A 32 19.21 -33.83 -35.33
CA ARG A 32 19.60 -35.17 -34.86
C ARG A 32 20.79 -35.14 -33.89
N ARG A 33 21.86 -34.42 -34.25
CA ARG A 33 23.07 -34.31 -33.41
C ARG A 33 22.80 -33.74 -32.02
N LYS A 34 21.91 -32.73 -31.92
CA LYS A 34 21.49 -32.18 -30.63
C LYS A 34 20.65 -33.16 -29.83
N ALA A 35 19.81 -33.95 -30.51
CA ALA A 35 18.99 -34.96 -29.87
C ALA A 35 19.82 -36.13 -29.33
N GLU A 36 20.83 -36.59 -30.09
CA GLU A 36 21.76 -37.64 -29.68
C GLU A 36 22.57 -37.22 -28.45
N ALA A 37 23.11 -35.99 -28.44
CA ALA A 37 23.79 -35.45 -27.28
C ALA A 37 22.89 -35.43 -26.03
N ALA A 38 21.64 -34.97 -26.16
CA ALA A 38 20.68 -34.96 -25.06
C ALA A 38 20.32 -36.37 -24.56
N ALA A 39 20.21 -37.37 -25.45
CA ALA A 39 19.99 -38.75 -25.05
C ALA A 39 21.18 -39.32 -24.28
N SER A 40 22.42 -39.07 -24.75
CA SER A 40 23.63 -39.48 -24.05
C SER A 40 23.74 -38.83 -22.66
N HIS A 41 23.37 -37.55 -22.52
CA HIS A 41 23.36 -36.87 -21.23
C HIS A 41 22.36 -37.52 -20.25
N VAL A 42 21.16 -37.84 -20.73
CA VAL A 42 20.16 -38.54 -19.90
C VAL A 42 20.66 -39.91 -19.45
N GLU A 43 21.34 -40.66 -20.32
CA GLU A 43 21.94 -41.95 -19.95
C GLU A 43 23.02 -41.81 -18.88
N GLU A 44 23.92 -40.84 -19.03
CA GLU A 44 24.97 -40.60 -18.05
C GLU A 44 24.39 -40.17 -16.69
N ASN A 45 23.38 -39.29 -16.68
CA ASN A 45 22.74 -38.88 -15.43
C ASN A 45 21.99 -40.03 -14.74
N ILE A 46 21.35 -40.93 -15.50
CA ILE A 46 20.75 -42.16 -14.94
C ILE A 46 21.81 -43.05 -14.29
N ARG A 47 22.99 -43.15 -14.94
CA ARG A 47 24.13 -43.90 -14.41
C ARG A 47 24.63 -43.29 -13.09
N LEU A 48 24.81 -41.98 -13.04
CA LEU A 48 25.23 -41.26 -11.82
C LEU A 48 24.25 -41.46 -10.65
N ILE A 49 22.94 -41.50 -10.93
CA ILE A 49 21.93 -41.80 -9.92
C ILE A 49 22.04 -43.24 -9.42
N SER A 50 22.27 -44.18 -10.34
CA SER A 50 22.41 -45.60 -10.01
C SER A 50 23.68 -45.91 -9.22
N GLU A 51 24.75 -45.16 -9.46
CA GLU A 51 26.02 -45.21 -8.70
C GLU A 51 25.96 -44.41 -7.37
N GLY A 52 24.83 -43.77 -7.06
CA GLY A 52 24.67 -42.96 -5.84
C GLY A 52 25.44 -41.64 -5.84
N ARG A 53 26.02 -41.25 -6.98
CA ARG A 53 26.77 -39.99 -7.16
C ARG A 53 25.85 -38.78 -7.42
N MET A 54 24.59 -39.03 -7.74
CA MET A 54 23.55 -38.02 -7.93
C MET A 54 22.28 -38.47 -7.19
N THR A 55 21.69 -37.58 -6.39
CA THR A 55 20.45 -37.87 -5.67
C THR A 55 19.26 -37.30 -6.42
N LEU A 56 18.22 -38.12 -6.62
CA LEU A 56 16.98 -37.69 -7.28
C LEU A 56 16.02 -37.10 -6.22
N PRO A 57 15.65 -35.81 -6.30
CA PRO A 57 14.70 -35.21 -5.35
C PRO A 57 13.30 -35.81 -5.50
N THR A 58 12.60 -36.02 -4.38
CA THR A 58 11.26 -36.64 -4.36
C THR A 58 10.19 -35.83 -5.11
N SER A 59 10.38 -34.52 -5.27
CA SER A 59 9.46 -33.61 -5.95
C SER A 59 9.86 -33.23 -7.38
N ALA A 60 10.97 -33.75 -7.91
CA ALA A 60 11.49 -33.30 -9.21
C ALA A 60 10.75 -33.94 -10.40
N ASP A 61 10.54 -33.14 -11.46
CA ASP A 61 10.19 -33.68 -12.79
C ASP A 61 11.40 -34.44 -13.36
N VAL A 62 11.35 -35.77 -13.30
CA VAL A 62 12.46 -36.68 -13.64
C VAL A 62 13.09 -36.40 -15.01
N PRO A 63 12.32 -36.21 -16.11
CA PRO A 63 12.93 -35.91 -17.41
C PRO A 63 13.63 -34.56 -17.44
N THR A 64 13.06 -33.53 -16.80
CA THR A 64 13.67 -32.19 -16.77
C THR A 64 14.94 -32.20 -15.93
N PHE A 65 14.94 -32.86 -14.77
CA PHE A 65 16.12 -33.02 -13.91
C PHE A 65 17.28 -33.73 -14.60
N LEU A 66 17.00 -34.80 -15.34
CA LEU A 66 18.01 -35.56 -16.08
C LEU A 66 18.54 -34.80 -17.30
N LEU A 67 17.74 -33.91 -17.89
CA LEU A 67 18.17 -33.07 -19.03
C LEU A 67 18.96 -31.83 -18.58
N SER A 68 18.98 -31.53 -17.27
CA SER A 68 19.63 -30.33 -16.71
C SER A 68 20.82 -30.64 -15.80
N ASP A 69 21.38 -31.85 -15.87
CA ASP A 69 22.51 -32.31 -15.03
C ASP A 69 22.25 -32.14 -13.53
N GLY A 70 21.01 -32.41 -13.11
CA GLY A 70 20.58 -32.27 -11.71
C GLY A 70 20.42 -30.82 -11.24
N LYS A 71 20.59 -29.83 -12.13
CA LYS A 71 20.28 -28.42 -11.84
C LYS A 71 18.81 -28.21 -12.08
N LEU A 72 17.98 -28.21 -11.02
CA LEU A 72 16.61 -27.74 -11.13
C LEU A 72 16.64 -26.30 -11.62
N GLN A 73 16.31 -26.06 -12.90
CA GLN A 73 16.04 -24.73 -13.43
C GLN A 73 14.71 -24.25 -12.86
N GLU A 74 14.70 -23.86 -11.60
CA GLU A 74 13.99 -22.62 -11.32
C GLU A 74 14.89 -21.53 -11.90
N GLN A 75 14.52 -21.01 -13.06
CA GLN A 75 14.90 -19.63 -13.36
C GLN A 75 14.38 -18.83 -12.17
N ILE A 76 15.28 -18.49 -11.25
CA ILE A 76 15.01 -17.49 -10.23
C ILE A 76 14.73 -16.23 -11.04
N THR A 77 13.45 -15.97 -11.27
CA THR A 77 13.01 -14.65 -11.69
C THR A 77 13.38 -13.79 -10.50
N LEU A 78 14.49 -13.06 -10.59
CA LEU A 78 14.85 -12.10 -9.57
C LEU A 78 13.74 -11.06 -9.59
N THR A 79 12.72 -11.24 -8.75
CA THR A 79 11.65 -10.27 -8.56
C THR A 79 12.34 -8.93 -8.31
N PRO A 80 12.11 -7.90 -9.15
CA PRO A 80 12.82 -6.63 -9.02
C PRO A 80 12.56 -6.09 -7.62
N VAL A 81 13.57 -6.16 -6.76
CA VAL A 81 13.38 -5.88 -5.34
C VAL A 81 13.26 -4.37 -5.15
N LEU A 82 12.04 -3.91 -4.88
CA LEU A 82 11.76 -2.50 -4.68
C LEU A 82 12.06 -2.10 -3.22
N ARG A 83 12.76 -0.99 -3.05
CA ARG A 83 13.03 -0.40 -1.73
C ARG A 83 11.89 0.48 -1.26
N VAL A 84 11.68 0.56 0.05
CA VAL A 84 10.65 1.43 0.67
C VAL A 84 10.78 2.89 0.19
N GLY A 85 12.00 3.44 0.12
CA GLY A 85 12.24 4.84 -0.30
C GLY A 85 12.10 5.09 -1.81
N GLU A 86 11.90 4.05 -2.60
CA GLU A 86 11.65 4.14 -4.04
C GLU A 86 10.17 3.99 -4.38
N LEU A 87 9.38 3.44 -3.45
CA LEU A 87 7.99 3.06 -3.66
C LEU A 87 7.13 4.21 -4.18
N LEU A 88 7.10 5.32 -3.44
CA LEU A 88 6.30 6.49 -3.84
C LEU A 88 6.77 7.08 -5.17
N LYS A 89 8.08 7.13 -5.40
CA LYS A 89 8.65 7.68 -6.63
C LYS A 89 8.29 6.83 -7.84
N LYS A 90 8.30 5.50 -7.71
CA LYS A 90 7.88 4.60 -8.78
C LYS A 90 6.39 4.72 -9.05
N TYR A 91 5.56 4.74 -8.01
CA TYR A 91 4.12 4.92 -8.14
C TYR A 91 3.75 6.21 -8.87
N LEU A 92 4.35 7.35 -8.48
CA LEU A 92 4.06 8.63 -9.14
C LEU A 92 4.54 8.69 -10.60
N ARG A 93 5.54 7.87 -10.97
CA ARG A 93 6.00 7.76 -12.36
C ARG A 93 5.14 6.83 -13.21
N SER A 94 4.41 5.90 -12.59
CA SER A 94 3.57 4.94 -13.30
C SER A 94 2.18 5.48 -13.63
N ILE A 95 1.72 6.50 -12.92
CA ILE A 95 0.42 7.13 -13.16
C ILE A 95 0.53 8.33 -14.11
N PRO A 96 -0.47 8.60 -14.97
CA PRO A 96 -0.52 9.81 -15.77
C PRO A 96 -0.44 11.08 -14.93
N ARG A 97 0.08 12.16 -15.51
CA ARG A 97 -0.02 13.49 -14.91
C ARG A 97 -1.49 13.81 -14.63
N ASP A 98 -1.73 14.52 -13.53
CA ASP A 98 -3.06 14.97 -13.08
C ASP A 98 -4.03 13.87 -12.61
N THR A 99 -3.56 12.63 -12.44
CA THR A 99 -4.37 11.54 -11.82
C THR A 99 -4.71 11.84 -10.36
N LEU A 100 -3.82 12.53 -9.64
CA LEU A 100 -3.97 12.84 -8.23
C LEU A 100 -3.85 14.34 -7.99
N GLU A 101 -4.69 14.88 -7.11
CA GLU A 101 -4.53 16.25 -6.63
C GLU A 101 -3.17 16.44 -5.93
N GLN A 102 -2.59 17.64 -6.08
CA GLN A 102 -1.32 17.98 -5.45
C GLN A 102 -1.33 17.83 -3.92
N THR A 103 -2.48 18.08 -3.29
CA THR A 103 -2.72 17.88 -1.85
C THR A 103 -2.52 16.42 -1.46
N THR A 104 -3.07 15.49 -2.24
CA THR A 104 -2.92 14.04 -2.06
C THR A 104 -1.48 13.60 -2.24
N ILE A 105 -0.79 14.10 -3.27
CA ILE A 105 0.63 13.82 -3.50
C ILE A 105 1.47 14.28 -2.31
N ASN A 106 1.20 15.49 -1.80
CA ASN A 106 1.88 16.03 -0.62
C ASN A 106 1.62 15.19 0.63
N THR A 107 0.38 14.75 0.84
CA THR A 107 0.00 13.85 1.95
C THR A 107 0.73 12.52 1.85
N PHE A 108 0.79 11.90 0.66
CA PHE A 108 1.55 10.68 0.43
C PHE A 108 3.03 10.89 0.76
N GLY A 109 3.62 12.01 0.33
CA GLY A 109 5.00 12.36 0.64
C GLY A 109 5.27 12.57 2.14
N VAL A 110 4.34 13.15 2.90
CA VAL A 110 4.46 13.24 4.37
C VAL A 110 4.44 11.85 5.00
N HIS A 111 3.46 11.02 4.62
CA HIS A 111 3.30 9.69 5.19
C HIS A 111 4.50 8.79 4.88
N MET A 112 4.96 8.78 3.63
CA MET A 112 6.12 7.96 3.23
C MET A 112 7.42 8.43 3.86
N ARG A 113 7.63 9.75 4.07
CA ARG A 113 8.80 10.22 4.84
C ARG A 113 8.84 9.68 6.26
N HIS A 114 7.69 9.56 6.94
CA HIS A 114 7.65 8.98 8.27
C HIS A 114 7.97 7.48 8.24
N ILE A 115 7.39 6.75 7.28
CA ILE A 115 7.66 5.32 7.06
C ILE A 115 9.15 5.09 6.77
N GLU A 116 9.72 5.84 5.83
CA GLU A 116 11.13 5.77 5.45
C GLU A 116 12.08 6.09 6.61
N ARG A 117 11.73 7.05 7.47
CA ARG A 117 12.54 7.44 8.63
C ARG A 117 12.65 6.31 9.66
N GLN A 118 11.56 5.58 9.90
CA GLN A 118 11.47 4.58 10.98
C GLN A 118 11.75 3.16 10.48
N ILE A 119 11.22 2.76 9.31
CA ILE A 119 11.44 1.42 8.71
C ILE A 119 12.74 1.38 7.89
N GLY A 120 13.21 2.54 7.43
CA GLY A 120 14.41 2.68 6.60
C GLY A 120 14.11 2.69 5.11
N GLY A 121 14.45 3.78 4.43
CA GLY A 121 14.25 3.90 2.98
C GLY A 121 15.05 2.89 2.13
N ARG A 122 16.11 2.28 2.70
CA ARG A 122 16.91 1.22 2.04
C ARG A 122 16.34 -0.18 2.24
N THR A 123 15.40 -0.34 3.17
CA THR A 123 14.75 -1.62 3.45
C THR A 123 14.01 -2.08 2.20
N LEU A 124 14.21 -3.34 1.85
CA LEU A 124 13.51 -3.98 0.75
C LEU A 124 12.06 -4.21 1.16
N LEU A 125 11.09 -3.98 0.27
CA LEU A 125 9.68 -4.19 0.59
C LEU A 125 9.44 -5.63 1.05
N ASN A 126 10.10 -6.60 0.42
CA ASN A 126 9.97 -8.01 0.79
C ASN A 126 10.52 -8.38 2.19
N LEU A 127 11.20 -7.45 2.87
CA LEU A 127 11.71 -7.64 4.23
C LEU A 127 10.90 -6.89 5.29
N VAL A 128 9.89 -6.11 4.89
CA VAL A 128 9.04 -5.40 5.84
C VAL A 128 8.07 -6.40 6.47
N THR A 129 8.27 -6.66 7.76
CA THR A 129 7.46 -7.61 8.54
C THR A 129 6.37 -6.90 9.33
N LYS A 130 5.43 -7.68 9.89
CA LYS A 130 4.47 -7.19 10.88
C LYS A 130 5.17 -6.56 12.10
N SER A 131 6.30 -7.12 12.55
CA SER A 131 7.06 -6.56 13.68
C SER A 131 7.56 -5.16 13.37
N ALA A 132 8.14 -4.95 12.19
CA ALA A 132 8.60 -3.63 11.76
C ALA A 132 7.45 -2.61 11.70
N LEU A 133 6.25 -3.02 11.26
CA LEU A 133 5.06 -2.16 11.30
C LEU A 133 4.58 -1.90 12.73
N GLN A 134 4.66 -2.86 13.64
CA GLN A 134 4.29 -2.66 15.04
C GLN A 134 5.29 -1.75 15.77
N GLU A 135 6.58 -1.88 15.48
CA GLU A 135 7.64 -0.99 15.95
C GLU A 135 7.41 0.44 15.43
N TYR A 136 7.05 0.59 14.15
CA TYR A 136 6.63 1.86 13.57
C TYR A 136 5.48 2.50 14.35
N VAL A 137 4.40 1.75 14.59
CA VAL A 137 3.23 2.24 15.33
C VAL A 137 3.61 2.66 16.75
N THR A 138 4.47 1.88 17.41
CA THR A 138 4.93 2.11 18.79
C THR A 138 5.85 3.32 18.90
N ALA A 139 6.74 3.52 17.91
CA ALA A 139 7.62 4.67 17.86
C ALA A 139 6.81 5.95 17.57
N ARG A 140 5.96 5.92 16.54
CA ARG A 140 5.13 7.07 16.14
C ARG A 140 4.16 7.51 17.23
N SER A 141 3.59 6.58 18.00
CA SER A 141 2.67 6.92 19.09
C SER A 141 3.33 7.64 20.27
N LYS A 142 4.66 7.65 20.35
CA LYS A 142 5.43 8.38 21.37
C LYS A 142 5.98 9.71 20.84
N GLU A 143 5.81 10.02 19.57
CA GLU A 143 6.26 11.27 19.00
C GLU A 143 5.32 12.43 19.39
N PRO A 144 5.85 13.65 19.59
CA PRO A 144 5.05 14.80 19.93
C PRO A 144 4.11 15.20 18.78
N GLY A 145 2.87 15.53 19.14
CA GLY A 145 1.84 16.08 18.27
C GLY A 145 1.26 17.38 18.86
N ARG A 146 0.25 17.94 18.18
CA ARG A 146 -0.32 19.25 18.56
C ARG A 146 -0.97 19.28 19.96
N ARG A 147 -1.50 18.15 20.41
CA ARG A 147 -2.27 18.02 21.67
C ARG A 147 -1.78 16.84 22.52
N GLY A 148 -0.46 16.69 22.64
CA GLY A 148 0.16 15.55 23.32
C GLY A 148 0.92 14.70 22.33
N TYR A 149 0.72 13.39 22.34
CA TYR A 149 1.36 12.49 21.37
C TYR A 149 0.55 12.36 20.07
N ILE A 150 1.16 11.79 19.03
CA ILE A 150 0.48 11.54 17.75
C ILE A 150 -0.67 10.54 17.94
N SER A 151 -1.85 10.92 17.41
CA SER A 151 -3.06 10.12 17.51
C SER A 151 -3.00 8.81 16.70
N ALA A 152 -3.69 7.78 17.19
CA ALA A 152 -3.88 6.52 16.48
C ALA A 152 -4.46 6.73 15.07
N ALA A 153 -5.43 7.63 14.91
CA ALA A 153 -6.00 7.99 13.61
C ALA A 153 -4.95 8.48 12.60
N THR A 154 -3.94 9.24 13.04
CA THR A 154 -2.86 9.72 12.16
C THR A 154 -1.98 8.56 11.71
N ILE A 155 -1.58 7.70 12.64
CA ILE A 155 -0.74 6.52 12.35
C ILE A 155 -1.50 5.56 11.43
N ARG A 156 -2.80 5.36 11.64
CA ARG A 156 -3.64 4.54 10.75
C ARG A 156 -3.68 5.10 9.32
N LYS A 157 -3.74 6.42 9.14
CA LYS A 157 -3.69 7.05 7.80
C LYS A 157 -2.34 6.83 7.12
N GLU A 158 -1.25 6.95 7.87
CA GLU A 158 0.11 6.65 7.38
C GLU A 158 0.22 5.19 6.92
N ILE A 159 -0.20 4.24 7.76
CA ILE A 159 -0.21 2.80 7.44
C ILE A 159 -1.15 2.48 6.27
N ALA A 160 -2.31 3.14 6.17
CA ALA A 160 -3.23 2.94 5.05
C ALA A 160 -2.64 3.43 3.72
N THR A 161 -1.91 4.55 3.75
CA THR A 161 -1.20 5.06 2.58
C THR A 161 -0.10 4.10 2.15
N PHE A 162 0.72 3.63 3.10
CA PHE A 162 1.75 2.65 2.80
C PHE A 162 1.15 1.34 2.26
N GLY A 163 0.06 0.85 2.85
CA GLY A 163 -0.65 -0.33 2.36
C GLY A 163 -1.26 -0.14 0.97
N SER A 164 -1.74 1.05 0.62
CA SER A 164 -2.26 1.35 -0.72
C SER A 164 -1.13 1.27 -1.76
N LEU A 165 0.03 1.88 -1.46
CA LEU A 165 1.21 1.80 -2.30
C LEU A 165 1.78 0.38 -2.39
N TRP A 166 1.73 -0.38 -1.29
CA TRP A 166 2.12 -1.78 -1.25
C TRP A 166 1.25 -2.64 -2.17
N ASN A 167 -0.08 -2.47 -2.09
CA ASN A 167 -1.01 -3.22 -2.93
C ASN A 167 -0.77 -2.93 -4.41
N TRP A 168 -0.49 -1.68 -4.76
CA TRP A 168 -0.03 -1.32 -6.11
C TRP A 168 1.29 -2.02 -6.46
N ALA A 169 2.28 -2.00 -5.57
CA ALA A 169 3.55 -2.67 -5.82
C ALA A 169 3.39 -4.19 -6.02
N ALA A 170 2.44 -4.80 -5.31
CA ALA A 170 2.08 -6.20 -5.49
C ALA A 170 1.39 -6.45 -6.84
N SER A 171 0.49 -5.57 -7.30
CA SER A 171 -0.12 -5.70 -8.63
C SER A 171 0.88 -5.54 -9.79
N GLU A 172 1.97 -4.82 -9.56
CA GLU A 172 3.08 -4.67 -10.52
C GLU A 172 4.14 -5.79 -10.40
N GLY A 173 3.97 -6.76 -9.50
CA GLY A 173 4.92 -7.85 -9.31
C GLY A 173 6.24 -7.45 -8.63
N PHE A 174 6.26 -6.35 -7.85
CA PHE A 174 7.43 -5.99 -7.04
C PHE A 174 7.45 -6.71 -5.67
N VAL A 175 6.30 -7.26 -5.24
CA VAL A 175 6.13 -7.98 -3.97
C VAL A 175 5.09 -9.08 -4.16
N ASP A 176 5.40 -10.30 -3.70
CA ASP A 176 4.57 -11.49 -3.92
C ASP A 176 3.65 -11.84 -2.74
N PHE A 177 3.55 -10.95 -1.74
CA PHE A 177 2.80 -11.21 -0.51
C PHE A 177 1.99 -10.01 -0.02
N GLU A 178 0.93 -10.34 0.75
CA GLU A 178 -0.01 -9.38 1.30
C GLU A 178 0.67 -8.42 2.27
N PHE A 179 0.25 -7.15 2.25
CA PHE A 179 0.71 -6.14 3.19
C PHE A 179 0.45 -6.60 4.65
N PRO A 180 1.47 -6.69 5.53
CA PRO A 180 1.36 -7.33 6.84
C PRO A 180 0.65 -6.47 7.91
N ARG A 181 -0.52 -5.92 7.59
CA ARG A 181 -1.33 -5.03 8.45
C ARG A 181 -2.13 -5.77 9.53
N LYS A 182 -2.44 -7.05 9.33
CA LYS A 182 -3.39 -7.79 10.18
C LYS A 182 -2.88 -7.91 11.62
N GLY A 183 -3.71 -7.49 12.58
CA GLY A 183 -3.43 -7.56 14.01
C GLY A 183 -2.37 -6.56 14.51
N LEU A 184 -2.21 -5.42 13.84
CA LEU A 184 -1.47 -4.29 14.41
C LEU A 184 -2.25 -3.66 15.57
N LEU A 185 -1.57 -3.40 16.67
CA LEU A 185 -2.11 -2.79 17.88
C LEU A 185 -1.80 -1.30 17.88
N PHE A 186 -2.85 -0.49 17.92
CA PHE A 186 -2.77 0.97 17.96
C PHE A 186 -3.03 1.46 19.39
N PRO A 187 -2.48 2.62 19.80
CA PRO A 187 -2.81 3.21 21.08
C PRO A 187 -4.33 3.46 21.17
N LYS A 188 -4.87 3.36 22.38
CA LYS A 188 -6.26 3.74 22.63
C LYS A 188 -6.46 5.18 22.21
N GLN A 189 -7.58 5.42 21.56
CA GLN A 189 -8.00 6.75 21.16
C GLN A 189 -9.37 6.96 21.78
N ASP A 190 -9.51 8.07 22.48
CA ASP A 190 -10.82 8.52 22.92
C ASP A 190 -11.59 9.00 21.69
N ASP A 191 -12.82 8.51 21.54
CA ASP A 191 -13.70 9.00 20.50
C ASP A 191 -14.03 10.46 20.77
N LYS A 192 -14.22 11.21 19.68
CA LYS A 192 -14.72 12.58 19.83
C LYS A 192 -16.10 12.51 20.48
N PRO A 193 -16.38 13.39 21.46
CA PRO A 193 -17.72 13.50 22.00
C PRO A 193 -18.70 13.89 20.89
N PRO A 194 -20.01 13.63 21.07
CA PRO A 194 -21.02 14.14 20.15
C PRO A 194 -20.93 15.67 20.05
N PHE A 195 -21.43 16.21 18.94
CA PHE A 195 -21.57 17.65 18.79
C PHE A 195 -22.48 18.22 19.88
N GLN A 196 -22.09 19.36 20.46
CA GLN A 196 -22.78 19.99 21.60
C GLN A 196 -22.88 21.50 21.41
N THR A 197 -23.94 22.11 21.95
CA THR A 197 -24.11 23.58 21.93
C THR A 197 -23.13 24.27 22.88
N TRP A 198 -22.94 25.57 22.70
CA TRP A 198 -22.08 26.38 23.56
C TRP A 198 -22.44 26.23 25.04
N GLU A 199 -23.74 26.26 25.37
CA GLU A 199 -24.27 26.18 26.73
C GLU A 199 -24.03 24.80 27.34
N GLN A 200 -24.19 23.73 26.56
CA GLN A 200 -23.90 22.36 26.98
C GLN A 200 -22.43 22.19 27.32
N ILE A 201 -21.54 22.64 26.43
CA ILE A 201 -20.09 22.57 26.66
C ILE A 201 -19.70 23.41 27.88
N THR A 202 -20.23 24.63 28.00
CA THR A 202 -19.94 25.51 29.14
C THR A 202 -20.37 24.87 30.46
N ARG A 203 -21.56 24.27 30.49
CA ARG A 203 -22.07 23.53 31.66
C ARG A 203 -21.17 22.34 31.98
N GLN A 204 -20.81 21.53 30.98
CA GLN A 204 -19.93 20.37 31.15
C GLN A 204 -18.57 20.76 31.71
N VAL A 205 -17.96 21.83 31.20
CA VAL A 205 -16.67 22.35 31.65
C VAL A 205 -16.75 22.81 33.10
N ARG A 206 -17.81 23.55 33.46
CA ARG A 206 -18.02 24.04 34.82
C ARG A 206 -18.27 22.90 35.81
N ASP A 207 -19.26 22.05 35.52
CA ASP A 207 -19.75 21.04 36.46
C ASP A 207 -18.68 19.96 36.72
N ASN A 208 -17.86 19.62 35.71
CA ASN A 208 -16.75 18.67 35.84
C ASN A 208 -15.40 19.34 36.16
N HIS A 209 -15.36 20.66 36.37
CA HIS A 209 -14.14 21.42 36.66
C HIS A 209 -13.00 21.16 35.65
N LEU A 210 -13.34 21.05 34.36
CA LEU A 210 -12.38 20.70 33.31
C LEU A 210 -11.34 21.81 33.12
N THR A 211 -10.06 21.43 33.04
CA THR A 211 -9.00 22.33 32.62
C THR A 211 -9.17 22.73 31.15
N LYS A 212 -8.51 23.82 30.72
CA LYS A 212 -8.50 24.23 29.30
C LYS A 212 -8.05 23.10 28.36
N LYS A 213 -7.12 22.26 28.82
CA LYS A 213 -6.59 21.13 28.04
C LYS A 213 -7.64 20.02 27.88
N GLU A 214 -8.36 19.70 28.94
CA GLU A 214 -9.42 18.69 28.95
C GLU A 214 -10.69 19.15 28.22
N ALA A 215 -10.98 20.45 28.25
CA ALA A 215 -12.11 21.04 27.54
C ALA A 215 -11.88 21.14 26.01
N ALA A 216 -10.62 21.18 25.55
CA ALA A 216 -10.30 21.43 24.14
C ALA A 216 -10.88 20.41 23.14
N PRO A 217 -10.96 19.09 23.42
CA PRO A 217 -11.64 18.14 22.54
C PRO A 217 -13.16 18.32 22.50
N VAL A 218 -13.76 18.80 23.59
CA VAL A 218 -15.20 19.09 23.65
C VAL A 218 -15.52 20.31 22.78
N TRP A 219 -14.70 21.37 22.89
CA TRP A 219 -14.84 22.57 22.06
C TRP A 219 -14.60 22.32 20.56
N ASP A 220 -13.81 21.31 20.19
CA ASP A 220 -13.69 20.88 18.78
C ASP A 220 -15.01 20.34 18.20
N CYS A 221 -15.95 19.97 19.07
CA CYS A 221 -17.27 19.45 18.72
C CYS A 221 -18.37 20.48 19.02
N LEU A 222 -18.02 21.77 19.06
CA LEU A 222 -19.00 22.85 19.19
C LEU A 222 -19.90 22.90 17.95
N TYR A 223 -21.20 22.83 18.20
CA TYR A 223 -22.25 23.15 17.26
C TYR A 223 -22.84 24.53 17.61
N LEU A 224 -22.90 25.42 16.62
CA LEU A 224 -23.51 26.74 16.78
C LEU A 224 -24.98 26.65 16.38
N ASP A 225 -25.88 26.93 17.32
CA ASP A 225 -27.28 27.16 16.99
C ASP A 225 -27.47 28.45 16.19
N THR A 226 -28.69 28.68 15.70
CA THR A 226 -29.05 29.85 14.89
C THR A 226 -28.73 31.18 15.58
N GLN A 227 -28.94 31.29 16.90
CA GLN A 227 -28.69 32.53 17.63
C GLN A 227 -27.19 32.82 17.72
N ARG A 228 -26.39 31.80 18.08
CA ARG A 228 -24.93 31.90 18.18
C ARG A 228 -24.28 32.10 16.82
N LEU A 229 -24.78 31.43 15.79
CA LEU A 229 -24.33 31.60 14.41
C LEU A 229 -24.58 33.04 13.93
N ARG A 230 -25.78 33.60 14.17
CA ARG A 230 -26.07 35.00 13.84
C ARG A 230 -25.15 35.98 14.58
N ALA A 231 -24.90 35.74 15.87
CA ALA A 231 -23.98 36.55 16.65
C ALA A 231 -22.55 36.49 16.09
N LEU A 232 -22.07 35.30 15.70
CA LEU A 232 -20.77 35.13 15.04
C LEU A 232 -20.71 35.87 13.71
N LEU A 233 -21.75 35.76 12.87
CA LEU A 233 -21.81 36.45 11.58
C LEU A 233 -21.80 37.97 11.76
N GLN A 234 -22.54 38.50 12.74
CA GLN A 234 -22.53 39.93 13.06
C GLN A 234 -21.14 40.39 13.54
N PHE A 235 -20.52 39.63 14.44
CA PHE A 235 -19.16 39.93 14.89
C PHE A 235 -18.16 39.97 13.73
N ILE A 236 -18.23 39.00 12.80
CA ILE A 236 -17.37 38.98 11.61
C ILE A 236 -17.65 40.19 10.71
N LYS A 237 -18.92 40.57 10.53
CA LYS A 237 -19.30 41.75 9.74
C LYS A 237 -18.66 43.02 10.26
N GLU A 238 -18.65 43.21 11.58
CA GLU A 238 -18.16 44.41 12.24
C GLU A 238 -16.63 44.44 12.40
N ASN A 239 -16.00 43.27 12.58
CA ASN A 239 -14.60 43.18 13.01
C ASN A 239 -13.65 42.60 11.95
N SER A 240 -14.16 42.10 10.81
CA SER A 240 -13.30 41.50 9.80
C SER A 240 -12.41 42.55 9.13
N ARG A 241 -11.10 42.23 9.06
CA ARG A 241 -10.12 43.04 8.32
C ARG A 241 -10.23 42.88 6.80
N HIS A 242 -10.89 41.81 6.34
CA HIS A 242 -11.02 41.47 4.93
C HIS A 242 -12.50 41.42 4.55
N ALA A 243 -12.88 42.25 3.59
CA ALA A 243 -14.27 42.39 3.14
C ALA A 243 -14.90 41.06 2.67
N CYS A 244 -14.09 40.11 2.20
CA CYS A 244 -14.57 38.81 1.75
C CYS A 244 -14.97 37.85 2.89
N LEU A 245 -14.52 38.08 4.13
CA LEU A 245 -14.73 37.10 5.21
C LEU A 245 -16.20 37.00 5.61
N TYR A 246 -16.91 38.12 5.69
CA TYR A 246 -18.34 38.11 6.00
C TYR A 246 -19.16 37.33 4.97
N PRO A 247 -19.18 37.69 3.66
CA PRO A 247 -19.95 36.96 2.67
C PRO A 247 -19.51 35.49 2.52
N MET A 248 -18.22 35.20 2.63
CA MET A 248 -17.71 33.82 2.60
C MET A 248 -18.23 33.00 3.79
N THR A 249 -18.28 33.57 4.99
CA THR A 249 -18.80 32.86 6.18
C THR A 249 -20.30 32.69 6.12
N VAL A 250 -21.03 33.69 5.60
CA VAL A 250 -22.47 33.57 5.33
C VAL A 250 -22.71 32.42 4.34
N LEU A 251 -22.01 32.38 3.20
CA LEU A 251 -22.16 31.28 2.24
C LEU A 251 -21.89 29.92 2.89
N ALA A 252 -20.80 29.78 3.64
CA ALA A 252 -20.50 28.53 4.38
C ALA A 252 -21.64 28.13 5.34
N ALA A 253 -22.19 29.10 6.07
CA ALA A 253 -23.23 28.87 7.07
C ALA A 253 -24.57 28.43 6.46
N PHE A 254 -24.95 28.99 5.32
CA PHE A 254 -26.26 28.75 4.69
C PHE A 254 -26.26 27.63 3.64
N THR A 255 -25.11 27.33 3.05
CA THR A 255 -25.01 26.29 1.99
C THR A 255 -24.29 25.03 2.45
N GLY A 256 -23.52 25.10 3.55
CA GLY A 256 -22.63 24.02 3.96
C GLY A 256 -21.39 23.86 3.06
N ALA A 257 -21.15 24.79 2.13
CA ALA A 257 -20.00 24.75 1.23
C ALA A 257 -18.69 24.71 2.01
N ARG A 258 -17.76 23.86 1.55
CA ARG A 258 -16.44 23.73 2.16
C ARG A 258 -15.62 24.97 1.85
N ARG A 259 -14.71 25.31 2.76
CA ARG A 259 -13.78 26.44 2.57
C ARG A 259 -13.05 26.40 1.22
N SER A 260 -12.60 25.23 0.77
CA SER A 260 -11.91 25.07 -0.52
C SER A 260 -12.82 25.23 -1.74
N GLU A 261 -14.12 24.99 -1.60
CA GLU A 261 -15.11 25.24 -2.67
C GLU A 261 -15.33 26.74 -2.79
N LEU A 262 -15.54 27.43 -1.66
CA LEU A 262 -15.70 28.88 -1.61
C LEU A 262 -14.46 29.64 -2.14
N CYS A 263 -13.25 29.21 -1.78
CA CYS A 263 -12.02 29.84 -2.26
C CYS A 263 -11.75 29.64 -3.76
N ARG A 264 -12.41 28.67 -4.41
CA ARG A 264 -12.25 28.38 -5.85
C ARG A 264 -13.47 28.79 -6.67
N SER A 265 -14.49 29.37 -6.04
CA SER A 265 -15.72 29.76 -6.72
C SER A 265 -15.44 30.92 -7.67
N HIS A 266 -15.98 30.82 -8.89
CA HIS A 266 -15.98 31.85 -9.90
C HIS A 266 -17.36 32.52 -9.98
N THR A 267 -17.42 33.72 -10.57
CA THR A 267 -18.70 34.41 -10.80
C THR A 267 -19.66 33.59 -11.67
N SER A 268 -19.14 32.74 -12.55
CA SER A 268 -19.92 31.80 -13.38
C SER A 268 -20.61 30.70 -12.58
N ASP A 269 -20.19 30.43 -11.35
CA ASP A 269 -20.78 29.37 -10.52
C ASP A 269 -22.04 29.85 -9.77
N VAL A 270 -22.38 31.14 -9.89
CA VAL A 270 -23.48 31.77 -9.17
C VAL A 270 -24.52 32.27 -10.18
N ASP A 271 -25.62 31.53 -10.30
CA ASP A 271 -26.79 31.95 -11.08
C ASP A 271 -27.80 32.67 -10.18
N LEU A 272 -27.89 33.99 -10.32
CA LEU A 272 -28.87 34.83 -9.63
C LEU A 272 -30.11 35.13 -10.51
N ALA A 273 -30.11 34.71 -11.78
CA ALA A 273 -31.19 34.98 -12.72
C ALA A 273 -32.37 34.01 -12.55
N CYS A 274 -32.16 32.86 -11.90
CA CYS A 274 -33.24 31.99 -11.47
C CYS A 274 -33.78 32.42 -10.10
N SER A 275 -34.67 33.43 -10.09
CA SER A 275 -35.68 33.53 -9.01
C SER A 275 -36.95 32.79 -9.46
N PRO A 276 -37.60 31.99 -8.60
CA PRO A 276 -38.92 31.43 -8.88
C PRO A 276 -40.00 32.52 -8.99
#